data_AF-A0A8S3ZYB4-F1
#
_entry.id   AF-A0A8S3ZYB4-F1
#
_cell.length_a   1.000
_cell.length_b   1.000
_cell.length_c   1.000
_cell.angle_alpha   90.00
_cell.angle_beta   90.00
_cell.angle_gamma   90.00
#
_symmetry.space_group_name_H-M   'P 1'
#
loop_
_entity.id
_entity.type
_entity.pdbx_description
1 polymer ?
#
loop_
_entity_poly.entity_id
_entity_poly.type
_entity_poly.pdbx_seq_one_letter_code
_entity_poly.pdbx_strand_id
1 'polypeptide(L)'
;MVQMYKLCSEQLSQQDHYDFGMRAVKSVLVMAGSLKRQNPDKSEDVVLIRALRDSNLPKFLTHDAKLFQAILSDLFPGVNIPEHDYGRLKEEIINVQVVMKLQVLESQIVKVIQLLETMIVRHGVMLVGPTGGGKTTVYK
;
A
#
# COMPACT_ATOMS: atom_id res chain seq x y z
N MET A 1 15.03 -6.80 -3.87
CA MET A 1 13.87 -7.37 -3.13
C MET A 1 14.27 -8.10 -1.87
N VAL A 2 15.08 -9.17 -1.93
CA VAL A 2 15.49 -9.93 -0.74
C VAL A 2 16.18 -9.05 0.31
N GLN A 3 17.13 -8.22 -0.11
CA GLN A 3 17.81 -7.27 0.77
C GLN A 3 16.85 -6.29 1.46
N MET A 4 15.82 -5.82 0.74
CA MET A 4 14.82 -4.91 1.30
C MET A 4 14.00 -5.59 2.39
N TYR A 5 13.51 -6.81 2.14
CA TYR A 5 12.76 -7.58 3.14
C TYR A 5 13.62 -7.95 4.36
N LYS A 6 14.91 -8.23 4.16
CA LYS A 6 15.86 -8.45 5.25
C LYS A 6 16.00 -7.19 6.12
N LEU A 7 16.28 -6.03 5.52
CA LEU A 7 16.39 -4.76 6.25
C LEU A 7 15.08 -4.40 6.96
N CYS A 8 13.93 -4.63 6.32
CA CYS A 8 12.62 -4.43 6.95
C CYS A 8 12.45 -5.32 8.19
N SER A 9 12.86 -6.59 8.13
CA SER A 9 12.77 -7.51 9.29
C SER A 9 13.73 -7.15 10.43
N GLU A 10 14.85 -6.49 10.12
CA GLU A 10 15.88 -6.10 11.09
C GLU A 10 15.62 -4.72 11.71
N GLN A 11 14.97 -3.81 10.99
CA GLN A 11 14.85 -2.39 11.38
C GLN A 11 13.42 -1.95 11.75
N LEU A 12 12.37 -2.57 11.20
CA LEU A 12 11.00 -2.20 11.55
C LEU A 12 10.61 -2.79 12.91
N SER A 13 9.60 -2.19 13.53
CA SER A 13 9.06 -2.72 14.79
C SER A 13 8.52 -4.15 14.61
N GLN A 14 8.61 -4.97 15.66
CA GLN A 14 8.03 -6.32 15.65
C GLN A 14 6.52 -6.23 15.81
N GLN A 15 5.78 -6.62 14.77
CA GLN A 15 4.33 -6.70 14.77
C GLN A 15 3.87 -8.09 14.30
N ASP A 16 2.88 -8.67 14.97
CA ASP A 16 2.38 -10.02 14.66
C ASP A 16 1.83 -10.15 13.23
N HIS A 17 1.39 -9.05 12.63
CA HIS A 17 0.80 -9.01 11.29
C HIS A 17 1.82 -8.68 10.19
N TYR A 18 3.09 -8.46 10.52
CA TYR A 18 4.12 -8.23 9.51
C TYR A 18 4.55 -9.55 8.88
N ASP A 19 4.58 -9.59 7.55
CA ASP A 19 4.99 -10.75 6.76
C ASP A 19 6.07 -10.33 5.76
N PHE A 20 7.30 -10.79 6.01
CA PHE A 20 8.47 -10.60 5.16
C PHE A 20 8.92 -11.90 4.48
N GLY A 21 8.09 -12.95 4.52
CA GLY A 21 8.40 -14.26 3.96
C GLY A 21 8.16 -14.37 2.45
N MET A 22 8.35 -15.58 1.91
CA MET A 22 8.21 -15.85 0.46
C MET A 22 6.81 -15.58 -0.09
N ARG A 23 5.77 -15.63 0.74
CA ARG A 23 4.40 -15.30 0.34
C ARG A 23 4.24 -13.80 0.03
N ALA A 24 4.89 -12.94 0.81
CA ALA A 24 4.93 -11.50 0.53
C ALA A 24 5.67 -11.24 -0.79
N VAL A 25 6.82 -11.88 -0.99
CA VAL A 25 7.61 -11.78 -2.24
C VAL A 25 6.79 -12.20 -3.46
N LYS A 26 6.08 -13.33 -3.40
CA LYS A 26 5.19 -13.78 -4.48
C LYS A 26 4.10 -12.74 -4.79
N SER A 27 3.51 -12.14 -3.76
CA SER A 27 2.44 -11.13 -3.94
C SER A 27 2.93 -9.90 -4.70
N VAL A 28 4.13 -9.42 -4.36
CA VAL A 28 4.78 -8.30 -5.05
C VAL A 28 5.02 -8.63 -6.52
N LEU A 29 5.54 -9.83 -6.83
CA LEU A 29 5.80 -10.25 -8.20
C LEU A 29 4.53 -10.33 -9.05
N VAL A 30 3.43 -10.85 -8.48
CA VAL A 30 2.13 -10.89 -9.16
C VAL A 30 1.61 -9.48 -9.44
N MET A 31 1.71 -8.58 -8.46
CA MET A 31 1.33 -7.17 -8.62
C MET A 31 2.19 -6.47 -9.68
N ALA A 32 3.51 -6.62 -9.65
CA ALA A 32 4.44 -6.07 -10.63
C ALA A 32 4.11 -6.54 -12.05
N GLY A 33 3.83 -7.84 -12.23
CA GLY A 33 3.44 -8.39 -13.53
C GLY A 33 2.12 -7.81 -14.04
N SER A 34 1.15 -7.56 -13.15
CA SER A 34 -0.11 -6.88 -13.51
C SER A 34 0.14 -5.43 -13.95
N LEU A 35 0.92 -4.68 -13.16
CA LEU A 35 1.26 -3.29 -13.45
C LEU A 35 2.03 -3.14 -14.76
N LYS A 36 2.96 -4.06 -15.07
CA LYS A 36 3.72 -4.06 -16.33
C LYS A 36 2.82 -4.33 -17.54
N ARG A 37 1.86 -5.25 -17.44
CA ARG A 37 0.89 -5.51 -18.53
C ARG A 37 -0.02 -4.31 -18.80
N GLN A 38 -0.40 -3.57 -17.75
CA GLN A 38 -1.21 -2.35 -17.89
C GLN A 38 -0.39 -1.15 -18.40
N ASN A 39 0.93 -1.17 -18.23
CA ASN A 39 1.83 -0.10 -18.64
C ASN A 39 3.07 -0.66 -19.35
N PRO A 40 2.94 -1.17 -20.59
CA PRO A 40 4.03 -1.85 -21.30
C PRO A 40 5.28 -0.99 -21.47
N ASP A 41 5.10 0.32 -21.68
CA ASP A 41 6.18 1.28 -21.95
C ASP A 41 6.92 1.74 -20.68
N LYS A 42 6.38 1.47 -19.49
CA LYS A 42 7.05 1.84 -18.24
C LYS A 42 8.22 0.92 -17.98
N SER A 43 9.31 1.50 -17.47
CA SER A 43 10.50 0.74 -17.10
C SER A 43 10.20 -0.29 -16.00
N GLU A 44 10.78 -1.48 -16.11
CA GLU A 44 10.47 -2.62 -15.22
C GLU A 44 10.91 -2.39 -13.78
N ASP A 45 12.02 -1.68 -13.60
CA ASP A 45 12.52 -1.23 -12.29
C ASP A 45 11.50 -0.34 -11.57
N VAL A 46 10.96 0.68 -12.25
CA VAL A 46 9.92 1.57 -11.70
C VAL A 46 8.67 0.79 -11.33
N VAL A 47 8.26 -0.15 -12.20
CA VAL A 47 7.10 -1.02 -11.94
C VAL A 47 7.33 -1.92 -10.72
N LEU A 48 8.51 -2.51 -10.61
CA LEU A 48 8.86 -3.40 -9.50
C LEU A 48 8.93 -2.65 -8.17
N ILE A 49 9.58 -1.48 -8.16
CA ILE A 49 9.72 -0.65 -6.96
C ILE A 49 8.34 -0.13 -6.52
N ARG A 50 7.49 0.24 -7.49
CA ARG A 50 6.09 0.59 -7.21
C ARG A 50 5.33 -0.57 -6.58
N ALA A 51 5.40 -1.77 -7.16
CA ALA A 51 4.73 -2.94 -6.59
C ALA A 51 5.24 -3.29 -5.17
N LEU A 52 6.54 -3.12 -4.93
CA LEU A 52 7.13 -3.28 -3.59
C LEU A 52 6.57 -2.27 -2.59
N ARG A 53 6.44 -0.99 -2.98
CA ARG A 53 5.89 0.05 -2.12
C ARG A 53 4.41 -0.22 -1.83
N ASP A 54 3.61 -0.35 -2.86
CA ASP A 54 2.15 -0.39 -2.77
C ASP A 54 1.66 -1.70 -2.08
N SER A 55 2.39 -2.82 -2.22
CA SER A 55 2.06 -4.07 -1.53
C SER A 55 2.38 -4.08 -0.03
N ASN A 56 3.29 -3.23 0.45
CA ASN A 56 3.77 -3.28 1.82
C ASN A 56 3.32 -2.08 2.67
N LEU A 57 3.23 -0.88 2.09
CA LEU A 57 2.86 0.34 2.80
C LEU A 57 1.52 0.25 3.58
N PRO A 58 0.45 -0.40 3.07
CA PRO A 58 -0.81 -0.51 3.80
C PRO A 58 -0.72 -1.30 5.12
N LYS A 59 0.31 -2.15 5.27
CA LYS A 59 0.50 -3.03 6.42
C LYS A 59 1.23 -2.36 7.57
N PHE A 60 2.04 -1.34 7.29
CA PHE A 60 2.95 -0.76 8.27
C PHE A 60 2.27 0.30 9.15
N LEU A 61 2.74 0.38 10.38
CA LEU A 61 2.46 1.49 11.27
C LEU A 61 3.03 2.80 10.70
N THR A 62 2.50 3.94 11.12
CA THR A 62 2.88 5.25 10.57
C THR A 62 4.38 5.54 10.67
N HIS A 63 5.04 5.14 11.77
CA HIS A 63 6.48 5.35 11.94
C HIS A 63 7.31 4.37 11.09
N ASP A 64 6.91 3.10 11.05
CA ASP A 64 7.52 2.06 10.22
C ASP A 64 7.37 2.36 8.72
N ALA A 65 6.25 2.95 8.31
CA ALA A 65 6.03 3.37 6.92
C ALA A 65 7.06 4.41 6.48
N LYS A 66 7.46 5.34 7.37
CA LYS A 66 8.52 6.32 7.09
C LYS A 66 9.88 5.65 6.98
N LEU A 67 10.20 4.73 7.90
CA LEU A 67 11.45 3.98 7.87
C LEU A 67 11.55 3.11 6.61
N PHE A 68 10.47 2.45 6.23
CA PHE A 68 10.37 1.69 4.99
C PHE A 68 10.64 2.54 3.76
N GLN A 69 10.08 3.75 3.68
CA GLN A 69 10.35 4.67 2.57
C GLN A 69 11.82 5.10 2.52
N ALA A 70 12.46 5.29 3.68
CA ALA A 70 13.89 5.59 3.76
C ALA A 70 14.73 4.41 3.25
N ILE A 71 14.46 3.18 3.71
CA ILE A 71 15.12 1.96 3.22
C ILE A 71 14.94 1.81 1.70
N LEU A 72 13.74 2.08 1.20
CA LEU A 72 13.44 1.98 -0.23
C LEU A 72 14.20 3.03 -1.06
N SER A 73 14.34 4.24 -0.54
CA SER A 73 15.11 5.32 -1.19
C SER A 73 16.60 5.05 -1.20
N ASP A 74 17.13 4.44 -0.14
CA ASP A 74 18.54 4.06 -0.01
C ASP A 74 18.92 2.91 -0.95
N LEU A 75 18.02 1.92 -1.10
CA LEU A 75 18.24 0.77 -1.99
C LEU A 75 18.04 1.09 -3.48
N PHE A 76 17.24 2.10 -3.81
CA PHE A 76 16.90 2.48 -5.19
C PHE A 76 17.06 4.00 -5.40
N PRO A 77 18.30 4.52 -5.32
CA PRO A 77 18.54 5.95 -5.46
C PRO A 77 18.18 6.44 -6.86
N GLY A 78 17.61 7.65 -6.94
CA GLY A 78 17.29 8.31 -8.21
C GLY A 78 16.01 7.82 -8.90
N VAL A 79 15.28 6.85 -8.33
CA VAL A 79 14.00 6.40 -8.87
C VAL A 79 12.84 7.20 -8.28
N ASN A 80 12.22 8.05 -9.09
CA ASN A 80 10.99 8.73 -8.72
C ASN A 80 9.78 7.85 -9.05
N ILE A 81 9.07 7.39 -8.02
CA ILE A 81 7.84 6.62 -8.19
C ILE A 81 6.66 7.59 -8.22
N PRO A 82 6.04 7.84 -9.39
CA PRO A 82 4.91 8.76 -9.47
C PRO A 82 3.76 8.24 -8.60
N GLU A 83 3.10 9.15 -7.89
CA GLU A 83 1.83 8.85 -7.24
C GLU A 83 0.78 8.52 -8.30
N HIS A 84 -0.15 7.63 -7.96
CA HIS A 84 -1.26 7.35 -8.84
C HIS A 84 -2.33 8.41 -8.63
N ASP A 85 -2.74 9.04 -9.72
CA ASP A 85 -3.90 9.93 -9.67
C ASP A 85 -5.17 9.08 -9.65
N TYR A 86 -5.83 9.06 -8.49
CA TYR A 86 -7.10 8.38 -8.30
C TYR A 86 -8.29 9.24 -8.75
N GLY A 87 -8.08 10.53 -9.06
CA GLY A 87 -9.06 11.48 -9.61
C GLY A 87 -10.51 11.20 -9.23
N ARG A 88 -11.25 10.61 -10.17
CA ARG A 88 -12.68 10.27 -10.04
C ARG A 88 -13.01 9.37 -8.85
N LEU A 89 -12.15 8.41 -8.50
CA LEU A 89 -12.36 7.57 -7.32
C LEU A 89 -12.25 8.40 -6.04
N LYS A 90 -11.27 9.32 -5.96
CA LYS A 90 -11.10 10.20 -4.80
C LYS A 90 -12.32 11.10 -4.62
N GLU A 91 -12.80 11.70 -5.71
CA GLU A 91 -14.01 12.52 -5.72
C GLU A 91 -15.24 11.74 -5.23
N GLU A 92 -15.42 10.51 -5.70
CA GLU A 92 -16.58 9.71 -5.31
C GLU A 92 -16.53 9.26 -3.85
N ILE A 93 -15.34 8.93 -3.33
CA ILE A 93 -15.16 8.63 -1.90
C ILE A 93 -15.59 9.84 -1.04
N ILE A 94 -15.22 11.06 -1.45
CA ILE A 94 -15.62 12.29 -0.74
C ILE A 94 -17.13 12.47 -0.79
N ASN A 95 -17.74 12.30 -1.97
CA ASN A 95 -19.19 12.40 -2.15
C ASN A 95 -19.95 11.44 -1.22
N VAL A 96 -19.53 10.17 -1.17
CA VAL A 96 -20.15 9.14 -0.31
C VAL A 96 -19.99 9.51 1.17
N GLN A 97 -18.82 9.98 1.60
CA GLN A 97 -18.61 10.41 2.99
C GLN A 97 -19.56 11.56 3.39
N VAL A 98 -19.77 12.53 2.50
CA VAL A 98 -20.71 13.65 2.73
C VAL A 98 -22.16 13.15 2.79
N VAL A 99 -22.57 12.27 1.87
CA VAL A 99 -23.93 11.67 1.88
C VAL A 99 -24.19 10.88 3.17
N MET A 100 -23.17 10.18 3.67
CA MET A 100 -23.23 9.45 4.95
C MET A 100 -23.14 10.37 6.18
N LYS A 101 -23.05 11.69 6.00
CA LYS A 101 -22.88 12.71 7.05
C LYS A 101 -21.64 12.48 7.91
N LEU A 102 -20.56 12.02 7.28
CA LEU A 102 -19.26 11.82 7.92
C LEU A 102 -18.37 13.05 7.72
N GLN A 103 -17.45 13.27 8.65
CA GLN A 103 -16.38 14.24 8.44
C GLN A 103 -15.39 13.68 7.41
N VAL A 104 -15.11 14.48 6.38
CA VAL A 104 -14.14 14.11 5.35
C VAL A 104 -12.73 14.17 5.93
N LEU A 105 -12.07 13.02 6.00
CA LEU A 105 -10.71 12.88 6.51
C LEU A 105 -9.82 12.27 5.44
N GLU A 106 -8.74 12.96 5.08
CA GLU A 106 -7.79 12.50 4.05
C GLU A 106 -7.21 11.12 4.40
N SER A 107 -6.95 10.85 5.68
CA SER A 107 -6.47 9.55 6.16
C SER A 107 -7.45 8.41 5.87
N GLN A 108 -8.76 8.66 5.93
CA GLN A 108 -9.77 7.66 5.56
C GLN A 108 -9.81 7.45 4.05
N ILE A 109 -9.70 8.50 3.24
CA ILE A 109 -9.68 8.38 1.78
C ILE A 109 -8.50 7.51 1.33
N VAL A 110 -7.30 7.78 1.86
CA VAL A 110 -6.11 6.96 1.59
C VAL A 110 -6.35 5.50 2.00
N LYS A 111 -7.02 5.24 3.12
CA LYS A 111 -7.30 3.87 3.58
C LYS A 111 -8.33 3.13 2.72
N VAL A 112 -9.33 3.82 2.19
CA VAL A 112 -10.28 3.23 1.23
C VAL A 112 -9.56 2.82 -0.05
N ILE A 113 -8.68 3.69 -0.57
CA ILE A 113 -7.85 3.39 -1.75
C ILE A 113 -6.95 2.18 -1.49
N GLN A 114 -6.21 2.17 -0.37
CA GLN A 114 -5.34 1.06 -0.01
C GLN A 114 -6.10 -0.27 0.15
N LEU A 115 -7.33 -0.23 0.68
CA LEU A 115 -8.19 -1.39 0.78
C LEU A 115 -8.55 -1.93 -0.61
N LEU A 116 -8.99 -1.06 -1.53
CA LEU A 116 -9.31 -1.44 -2.91
C LEU A 116 -8.10 -2.09 -3.60
N GLU A 117 -6.93 -1.46 -3.55
CA GLU A 117 -5.70 -2.00 -4.15
C GLU A 117 -5.35 -3.38 -3.58
N THR A 118 -5.53 -3.56 -2.27
CA THR A 118 -5.25 -4.84 -1.61
C THR A 118 -6.25 -5.91 -2.05
N MET A 119 -7.54 -5.56 -2.18
CA MET A 119 -8.60 -6.48 -2.63
C MET A 119 -8.43 -6.93 -4.08
N ILE A 120 -7.86 -6.07 -4.94
CA ILE A 120 -7.58 -6.44 -6.34
C ILE A 120 -6.53 -7.57 -6.42
N VAL A 121 -5.56 -7.59 -5.49
CA VAL A 121 -4.45 -8.54 -5.52
C VAL A 121 -4.71 -9.77 -4.64
N ARG A 122 -5.54 -9.66 -3.60
CA ARG A 122 -5.77 -10.71 -2.61
C ARG A 122 -7.25 -10.89 -2.32
N HIS A 123 -7.70 -12.14 -2.35
CA HIS A 123 -9.09 -12.49 -1.99
C HIS A 123 -9.40 -12.34 -0.49
N GLY A 124 -8.39 -12.50 0.37
CA GLY A 124 -8.52 -12.33 1.82
C GLY A 124 -7.80 -11.07 2.29
N VAL A 125 -8.53 -10.17 2.94
CA VAL A 125 -8.00 -8.93 3.51
C VAL A 125 -8.46 -8.80 4.97
N MET A 126 -7.57 -8.29 5.82
CA MET A 126 -7.86 -8.02 7.23
C MET A 126 -7.70 -6.53 7.50
N LEU A 127 -8.71 -5.93 8.14
CA LEU A 127 -8.65 -4.56 8.64
C LEU A 127 -8.28 -4.59 10.13
N VAL A 128 -7.06 -4.16 10.46
CA VAL A 128 -6.52 -4.20 11.82
C VAL A 128 -6.56 -2.80 12.45
N GLY A 129 -6.94 -2.73 13.73
CA GLY A 129 -6.97 -1.48 14.50
C GLY A 129 -7.99 -1.51 15.63
N PRO A 130 -8.04 -0.48 16.49
CA PRO A 130 -8.91 -0.44 17.65
C PRO A 130 -10.39 -0.35 17.29
N THR A 131 -11.26 -0.75 18.22
CA THR A 131 -12.71 -0.51 18.14
C THR A 131 -12.99 0.99 18.00
N GLY A 132 -13.95 1.35 17.14
CA GLY A 132 -14.23 2.76 16.83
C GLY A 132 -13.23 3.44 15.89
N GLY A 133 -12.15 2.77 15.47
CA GLY A 133 -11.13 3.33 14.57
C GLY A 133 -11.54 3.48 13.10
N GLY A 134 -12.84 3.51 12.77
CA GLY A 134 -13.33 3.75 11.40
C GLY A 134 -13.17 2.60 10.41
N LYS A 135 -12.72 1.41 10.82
CA LYS A 135 -12.48 0.26 9.93
C LYS A 135 -13.73 -0.17 9.14
N THR A 136 -14.87 -0.29 9.84
CA THR A 136 -16.14 -0.63 9.20
C THR A 136 -16.62 0.48 8.26
N THR A 137 -16.31 1.74 8.56
CA THR A 137 -16.62 2.88 7.69
C THR A 137 -15.78 2.85 6.42
N VAL A 138 -14.49 2.49 6.51
CA VAL A 138 -13.61 2.34 5.33
C VAL A 138 -14.06 1.20 4.41
N TYR A 139 -14.68 0.16 4.96
CA TYR A 139 -15.21 -0.97 4.19
C TYR A 139 -16.56 -0.68 3.51
N LYS A 140 -17.38 0.19 4.11
CA LYS A 140 -18.72 0.53 3.62
C LYS A 140 -18.65 1.61 2.54
#